data_AF-A0A955W8N9-F1
#
_entry.id   AF-A0A955W8N9-F1
#
_cell.length_a   1.000
_cell.length_b   1.000
_cell.length_c   1.000
_cell.angle_alpha   90.00
_cell.angle_beta   90.00
_cell.angle_gamma   90.00
#
_symmetry.space_group_name_H-M   'P 1'
#
loop_
_entity.id
_entity.type
_entity.pdbx_description
1 polymer ?
#
loop_
_entity_poly.entity_id
_entity_poly.type
_entity_poly.pdbx_seq_one_letter_code
_entity_poly.pdbx_strand_id
1 'polypeptide(L)'
;MKLAELHPRRFFLETWQEMDREAAEERAARAQAGLGYDWRPLIALLGSAVLLTLMEYVGNRYWLDQRITDGQPLGWIREWRRSPDAERVAWAWWAGWRVLGYFLVPMVIVRLYGERVRDQGLSTKGLREHVWLYMLCYLVVAVCVAFVSRSPEFTNYYPFYKGANLSWADFLGWELMYAAQFFALEFF
;
A
#
# COMPACT_ATOMS: atom_id res chain seq x y z
N MET A 1 5.90 19.05 -21.29
CA MET A 1 4.67 19.31 -20.52
C MET A 1 4.04 20.59 -21.06
N LYS A 2 2.83 20.55 -21.63
CA LYS A 2 2.16 21.75 -22.15
C LYS A 2 1.45 22.44 -20.98
N LEU A 3 1.97 23.57 -20.51
CA LEU A 3 1.38 24.37 -19.41
C LEU A 3 -0.11 24.69 -19.59
N ALA A 4 -0.64 24.62 -20.81
CA ALA A 4 -2.06 24.76 -21.13
C ALA A 4 -2.97 23.64 -20.59
N GLU A 5 -2.42 22.48 -20.21
CA GLU A 5 -3.17 21.36 -19.62
C GLU A 5 -3.42 21.54 -18.10
N LEU A 6 -2.70 22.45 -17.44
CA LEU A 6 -2.85 22.75 -16.01
C LEU A 6 -3.95 23.80 -15.73
N HIS A 7 -4.74 24.19 -16.74
CA HIS A 7 -5.83 25.13 -16.52
C HIS A 7 -6.90 24.48 -15.64
N PRO A 8 -7.32 25.08 -14.49
CA PRO A 8 -8.18 24.43 -13.50
C PRO A 8 -9.47 23.86 -14.09
N ARG A 9 -10.09 24.57 -15.04
CA ARG A 9 -11.29 24.10 -15.75
C ARG A 9 -11.04 22.82 -16.54
N ARG A 10 -9.90 22.71 -17.23
CA ARG A 10 -9.53 21.52 -18.01
C ARG A 10 -9.26 20.34 -17.10
N PHE A 11 -8.44 20.56 -16.09
CA PHE A 11 -8.03 19.52 -15.16
C PHE A 11 -9.18 18.97 -14.30
N PHE A 12 -10.10 19.84 -13.83
CA PHE A 12 -11.19 19.41 -12.96
C PHE A 12 -12.50 19.17 -13.69
N LEU A 13 -13.01 20.14 -14.46
CA LEU A 13 -14.36 20.05 -15.04
C LEU A 13 -14.40 19.21 -16.31
N GLU A 14 -13.48 19.43 -17.25
CA GLU A 14 -13.50 18.73 -18.53
C GLU A 14 -13.16 17.24 -18.34
N THR A 15 -12.14 16.92 -17.54
CA THR A 15 -11.80 15.53 -17.20
C THR A 15 -12.95 14.78 -16.52
N TRP A 16 -13.66 15.43 -15.58
CA TRP A 16 -14.85 14.81 -14.96
C TRP A 16 -15.96 14.55 -15.97
N GLN A 17 -16.24 15.51 -16.86
CA GLN A 17 -17.25 15.36 -17.91
C GLN A 17 -16.89 14.31 -18.95
N GLU A 18 -15.60 14.07 -19.19
CA GLU A 18 -15.11 12.98 -20.03
C GLU A 18 -15.34 11.64 -19.34
N MET A 19 -14.92 11.49 -18.07
CA MET A 19 -15.14 10.27 -17.29
C MET A 19 -16.63 9.89 -17.16
N ASP A 20 -17.50 10.88 -16.92
CA ASP A 20 -18.95 10.65 -16.83
C ASP A 20 -19.54 10.14 -18.16
N ARG A 21 -19.03 10.64 -19.30
CA ARG A 21 -19.44 10.18 -20.63
C ARG A 21 -18.97 8.77 -20.89
N GLU A 22 -17.69 8.47 -20.66
CA GLU A 22 -17.13 7.13 -20.81
C GLU A 22 -17.91 6.10 -19.94
N ALA A 23 -18.16 6.43 -18.67
CA ALA A 23 -18.93 5.58 -17.78
C ALA A 23 -20.39 5.40 -18.22
N ALA A 24 -21.00 6.39 -18.88
CA ALA A 24 -22.35 6.27 -19.45
C ALA A 24 -22.36 5.38 -20.70
N GLU A 25 -21.35 5.51 -21.56
CA GLU A 25 -21.16 4.70 -22.76
C GLU A 25 -20.94 3.23 -22.40
N GLU A 26 -20.10 2.92 -21.41
CA GLU A 26 -19.86 1.56 -20.92
C GLU A 26 -21.14 0.92 -20.37
N ARG A 27 -21.91 1.67 -19.56
CA ARG A 27 -23.20 1.20 -19.04
C ARG A 27 -24.20 0.93 -20.16
N ALA A 28 -24.26 1.80 -21.18
CA ALA A 28 -25.14 1.63 -22.33
C ALA A 28 -24.74 0.41 -23.18
N ALA A 29 -23.45 0.23 -23.46
CA ALA A 29 -22.93 -0.93 -24.19
C ALA A 29 -23.24 -2.25 -23.44
N ARG A 30 -23.07 -2.26 -22.11
CA ARG A 30 -23.40 -3.40 -21.27
C ARG A 30 -24.89 -3.73 -21.28
N ALA A 31 -25.75 -2.70 -21.23
CA ALA A 31 -27.19 -2.86 -21.31
C ALA A 31 -27.63 -3.42 -22.67
N GLN A 32 -27.05 -2.94 -23.77
CA GLN A 32 -27.28 -3.46 -25.12
C GLN A 32 -26.84 -4.92 -25.25
N ALA A 33 -25.75 -5.31 -24.60
CA ALA A 33 -25.27 -6.69 -24.55
C ALA A 33 -26.09 -7.60 -23.62
N GLY A 34 -27.07 -7.08 -22.88
CA GLY A 34 -27.92 -7.87 -21.97
C GLY A 34 -27.19 -8.41 -20.74
N LEU A 35 -26.03 -7.85 -20.36
CA LEU A 35 -25.15 -8.39 -19.31
C LEU A 35 -25.55 -8.02 -17.87
N GLY A 36 -26.72 -7.38 -17.69
CA GLY A 36 -27.27 -7.00 -16.38
C GLY A 36 -26.39 -6.03 -15.58
N TYR A 37 -26.62 -5.97 -14.26
CA TYR A 37 -25.88 -5.11 -13.34
C TYR A 37 -24.40 -5.51 -13.23
N ASP A 38 -23.50 -4.53 -13.17
CA ASP A 38 -22.09 -4.77 -12.94
C ASP A 38 -21.78 -4.84 -11.44
N TRP A 39 -21.49 -6.05 -10.96
CA TRP A 39 -21.18 -6.31 -9.56
C TRP A 39 -19.75 -5.94 -9.17
N ARG A 40 -18.85 -5.71 -10.14
CA ARG A 40 -17.42 -5.49 -9.88
C ARG A 40 -17.16 -4.32 -8.93
N PRO A 41 -17.79 -3.13 -9.09
CA PRO A 41 -17.57 -2.02 -8.17
C PRO A 41 -18.06 -2.33 -6.75
N LEU A 42 -19.19 -3.04 -6.63
CA LEU A 42 -19.72 -3.41 -5.32
C LEU A 42 -18.78 -4.39 -4.59
N ILE A 43 -18.29 -5.40 -5.30
CA ILE A 43 -17.37 -6.37 -4.70
C ILE A 43 -16.02 -5.71 -4.38
N ALA A 44 -15.54 -4.78 -5.22
CA ALA A 44 -14.35 -3.99 -4.91
C ALA A 44 -14.55 -3.19 -3.61
N LEU A 45 -15.64 -2.43 -3.49
CA LEU A 45 -15.92 -1.62 -2.29
C LEU A 45 -16.08 -2.47 -1.02
N LEU A 46 -16.90 -3.52 -1.08
CA LEU A 46 -17.13 -4.41 0.07
C LEU A 46 -15.88 -5.23 0.41
N GLY A 47 -15.20 -5.75 -0.61
CA GLY A 47 -13.94 -6.47 -0.46
C GLY A 47 -12.88 -5.58 0.18
N SER A 48 -12.73 -4.33 -0.29
CA SER A 48 -11.82 -3.36 0.29
C SER A 48 -12.16 -3.05 1.75
N ALA A 49 -13.44 -2.83 2.09
CA ALA A 49 -13.86 -2.61 3.47
C ALA A 49 -13.51 -3.79 4.38
N VAL A 50 -13.75 -5.03 3.94
CA VAL A 50 -13.40 -6.24 4.68
C VAL A 50 -11.88 -6.38 4.83
N LEU A 51 -11.11 -6.19 3.75
CA LEU A 51 -9.65 -6.32 3.76
C LEU A 51 -9.01 -5.28 4.67
N LEU A 52 -9.45 -4.02 4.59
CA LEU A 52 -8.99 -2.95 5.47
C LEU A 52 -9.30 -3.27 6.94
N THR A 53 -10.49 -3.79 7.23
CA THR A 53 -10.88 -4.21 8.59
C THR A 53 -9.98 -5.35 9.08
N LEU A 54 -9.74 -6.37 8.27
CA LEU A 54 -8.86 -7.48 8.64
C LEU A 54 -7.42 -7.03 8.85
N MET A 55 -6.89 -6.16 7.98
CA MET A 55 -5.54 -5.62 8.14
C MET A 55 -5.40 -4.75 9.40
N GLU A 56 -6.44 -4.01 9.77
CA GLU A 56 -6.44 -3.19 10.98
C GLU A 56 -6.48 -4.04 12.25
N TYR A 57 -7.39 -5.02 12.31
CA TYR A 57 -7.61 -5.79 13.54
C TYR A 57 -6.75 -7.04 13.68
N VAL A 58 -6.40 -7.70 12.58
CA VAL A 58 -5.61 -8.95 12.57
C VAL A 58 -4.19 -8.69 12.08
N GLY A 59 -4.04 -7.87 11.04
CA GLY A 59 -2.73 -7.56 10.45
C GLY A 59 -1.84 -6.62 11.28
N ASN A 60 -2.33 -6.14 12.42
CA ASN A 60 -1.54 -5.30 13.31
C ASN A 60 -0.55 -6.14 14.14
N ARG A 61 0.63 -5.55 14.40
CA ARG A 61 1.68 -6.08 15.26
C ARG A 61 1.19 -6.45 16.65
N TYR A 62 0.32 -5.63 17.24
CA TYR A 62 -0.22 -5.87 18.58
C TYR A 62 -1.05 -7.16 18.65
N TRP A 63 -1.82 -7.46 17.60
CA TRP A 63 -2.61 -8.68 17.55
C TRP A 63 -1.71 -9.93 17.63
N LEU A 64 -0.63 -9.96 16.84
CA LEU A 64 0.30 -11.07 16.84
C LEU A 64 1.01 -11.21 18.19
N ASP A 65 1.52 -10.11 18.73
CA ASP A 65 2.20 -10.10 20.03
C ASP A 65 1.28 -10.59 21.15
N GLN A 66 0.01 -10.18 21.14
CA GLN A 66 -1.00 -10.70 22.06
C GLN A 66 -1.19 -12.21 21.87
N ARG A 67 -1.29 -12.71 20.63
CA ARG A 67 -1.45 -14.16 20.37
C ARG A 67 -0.25 -15.01 20.73
N ILE A 68 0.96 -14.47 20.61
CA ILE A 68 2.19 -15.17 21.00
C ILE A 68 2.32 -15.22 22.53
N THR A 69 1.91 -14.15 23.21
CA THR A 69 2.07 -14.01 24.67
C THR A 69 0.89 -14.54 25.48
N ASP A 70 -0.24 -14.81 24.85
CA ASP A 70 -1.42 -15.37 25.52
C ASP A 70 -1.12 -16.75 26.13
N GLY A 71 -1.52 -16.94 27.39
CA GLY A 71 -1.25 -18.17 28.15
C GLY A 71 0.22 -18.42 28.56
N GLN A 72 1.15 -17.52 28.24
CA GLN A 72 2.57 -17.72 28.56
C GLN A 72 2.96 -17.17 29.95
N PRO A 73 3.98 -17.75 30.61
CA PRO A 73 4.49 -17.22 31.88
C PRO A 73 5.06 -15.79 31.75
N LEU A 74 4.86 -14.95 32.76
CA LEU A 74 5.31 -13.54 32.74
C LEU A 74 6.82 -13.39 32.51
N GLY A 75 7.64 -14.32 33.03
CA GLY A 75 9.08 -14.35 32.78
C GLY A 75 9.43 -14.51 31.30
N TRP A 76 8.80 -15.49 30.66
CA TRP A 76 8.96 -15.74 29.23
C TRP A 76 8.47 -14.57 28.37
N ILE A 77 7.31 -13.97 28.71
CA ILE A 77 6.80 -12.79 28.00
C ILE A 77 7.81 -11.64 28.04
N ARG A 78 8.46 -11.42 29.18
CA ARG A 78 9.48 -10.37 29.33
C ARG A 78 10.72 -10.68 28.49
N GLU A 79 11.15 -11.93 28.43
CA GLU A 79 12.27 -12.36 27.58
C GLU A 79 11.94 -12.20 26.10
N TRP A 80 10.77 -12.66 25.67
CA TRP A 80 10.28 -12.49 24.29
C TRP A 80 10.27 -11.02 23.89
N ARG A 81 9.59 -10.16 24.65
CA ARG A 81 9.46 -8.73 24.32
C ARG A 81 10.80 -7.97 24.32
N ARG A 82 11.83 -8.49 25.00
CA ARG A 82 13.19 -7.94 24.99
C ARG A 82 14.06 -8.51 23.86
N SER A 83 13.65 -9.63 23.25
CA SER A 83 14.38 -10.24 22.15
C SER A 83 14.26 -9.38 20.88
N PRO A 84 15.33 -9.26 20.08
CA PRO A 84 15.26 -8.64 18.75
C PRO A 84 14.27 -9.36 17.81
N ASP A 85 14.05 -10.65 18.04
CA ASP A 85 13.14 -11.50 17.25
C ASP A 85 11.68 -11.06 17.35
N ALA A 86 11.24 -10.62 18.53
CA ALA A 86 9.86 -10.20 18.72
C ALA A 86 9.48 -9.03 17.80
N GLU A 87 10.36 -8.04 17.68
CA GLU A 87 10.12 -6.90 16.82
C GLU A 87 10.18 -7.30 15.33
N ARG A 88 11.14 -8.14 14.94
CA ARG A 88 11.25 -8.66 13.57
C ARG A 88 9.99 -9.40 13.12
N VAL A 89 9.56 -10.35 13.93
CA VAL A 89 8.38 -11.19 13.65
C VAL A 89 7.12 -10.32 13.58
N ALA A 90 6.99 -9.35 14.47
CA ALA A 90 5.87 -8.40 14.43
C ALA A 90 5.85 -7.58 13.14
N TRP A 91 6.99 -7.01 12.71
CA TRP A 91 7.06 -6.27 11.45
C TRP A 91 6.83 -7.17 10.24
N ALA A 92 7.33 -8.42 10.25
CA ALA A 92 7.14 -9.39 9.17
C ALA A 92 5.65 -9.74 9.01
N TRP A 93 4.94 -9.92 10.12
CA TRP A 93 3.49 -10.13 10.11
C TRP A 93 2.74 -8.93 9.54
N TRP A 94 3.08 -7.73 10.00
CA TRP A 94 2.45 -6.51 9.48
C TRP A 94 2.67 -6.37 7.98
N ALA A 95 3.91 -6.47 7.51
CA ALA A 95 4.23 -6.37 6.08
C ALA A 95 3.53 -7.48 5.28
N GLY A 96 3.52 -8.71 5.79
CA GLY A 96 2.83 -9.84 5.19
C GLY A 96 1.34 -9.59 5.00
N TRP A 97 0.66 -9.03 6.00
CA TRP A 97 -0.75 -8.66 5.88
C TRP A 97 -1.00 -7.51 4.91
N ARG A 98 -0.10 -6.53 4.82
CA ARG A 98 -0.22 -5.45 3.82
C ARG A 98 -0.05 -5.99 2.40
N VAL A 99 0.92 -6.87 2.16
CA VAL A 99 1.09 -7.51 0.85
C VAL A 99 -0.10 -8.43 0.55
N LEU A 100 -0.59 -9.19 1.52
CA LEU A 100 -1.75 -10.06 1.34
C LEU A 100 -3.02 -9.26 1.01
N GLY A 101 -3.32 -8.24 1.82
CA GLY A 101 -4.56 -7.49 1.76
C GLY A 101 -4.61 -6.43 0.67
N TYR A 102 -3.50 -5.75 0.38
CA TYR A 102 -3.45 -4.74 -0.69
C TYR A 102 -3.09 -5.32 -2.05
N PHE A 103 -2.36 -6.44 -2.13
CA PHE A 103 -1.90 -6.97 -3.42
C PHE A 103 -2.47 -8.33 -3.76
N LEU A 104 -2.17 -9.36 -2.96
CA LEU A 104 -2.47 -10.75 -3.35
C LEU A 104 -3.98 -11.02 -3.46
N VAL A 105 -4.77 -10.62 -2.46
CA VAL A 105 -6.22 -10.84 -2.49
C VAL A 105 -6.91 -10.01 -3.58
N PRO A 106 -6.66 -8.70 -3.71
CA PRO A 106 -7.18 -7.89 -4.82
C PRO A 106 -6.79 -8.44 -6.20
N MET A 107 -5.55 -8.89 -6.37
CA MET A 107 -5.09 -9.52 -7.61
C MET A 107 -5.91 -10.78 -7.95
N VAL A 108 -6.17 -11.64 -6.97
CA VAL A 108 -7.01 -12.84 -7.16
C VAL A 108 -8.44 -12.44 -7.53
N ILE A 109 -9.01 -11.45 -6.86
CA ILE A 109 -10.37 -10.94 -7.16
C ILE A 109 -10.46 -10.46 -8.62
N VAL A 110 -9.51 -9.63 -9.08
CA VAL A 110 -9.44 -9.17 -10.48
C VAL A 110 -9.34 -10.34 -11.46
N ARG A 111 -8.49 -11.33 -11.15
CA ARG A 111 -8.29 -12.52 -11.97
C ARG A 111 -9.59 -13.34 -12.10
N LEU A 112 -10.37 -13.45 -11.02
CA LEU A 112 -11.65 -14.16 -11.00
C LEU A 112 -12.72 -13.47 -11.85
N TYR A 113 -12.63 -12.16 -12.07
CA TYR A 113 -13.49 -11.43 -13.03
C TYR A 113 -13.09 -11.62 -14.50
N GLY A 114 -12.01 -12.34 -14.77
CA GLY A 114 -11.47 -12.52 -16.11
C GLY A 114 -10.66 -11.33 -16.62
N GLU A 115 -10.39 -10.34 -15.77
CA GLU A 115 -9.58 -9.18 -16.13
C GLU A 115 -8.08 -9.46 -15.99
N ARG A 116 -7.29 -8.67 -16.71
CA ARG A 116 -5.84 -8.75 -16.64
C ARG A 116 -5.37 -7.82 -15.55
N VAL A 117 -4.62 -8.38 -14.59
CA VAL A 117 -3.99 -7.61 -13.50
C VAL A 117 -3.08 -6.48 -14.03
N ARG A 118 -2.51 -6.64 -15.23
CA ARG A 118 -1.68 -5.62 -15.89
C ARG A 118 -2.46 -4.36 -16.27
N ASP A 119 -3.77 -4.48 -16.47
CA ASP A 119 -4.65 -3.36 -16.84
C ASP A 119 -5.11 -2.60 -15.57
N GLN A 120 -4.85 -3.16 -14.38
CA GLN A 120 -5.16 -2.59 -13.06
C GLN A 120 -3.95 -1.86 -12.45
N GLY A 121 -3.30 -0.97 -13.23
CA GLY A 121 -2.22 -0.13 -12.72
C GLY A 121 -0.81 -0.74 -12.68
N LEU A 122 -0.63 -2.04 -12.96
CA LEU A 122 0.71 -2.67 -13.06
C LEU A 122 1.43 -2.41 -14.39
N SER A 123 1.16 -1.28 -15.04
CA SER A 123 1.83 -0.89 -16.27
C SER A 123 3.06 -0.05 -15.97
N THR A 124 4.22 -0.46 -16.47
CA THR A 124 5.46 0.34 -16.41
C THR A 124 5.55 1.37 -17.55
N LYS A 125 4.50 1.48 -18.38
CA LYS A 125 4.45 2.40 -19.52
C LYS A 125 4.42 3.84 -19.01
N GLY A 126 5.28 4.71 -19.55
CA GLY A 126 5.39 6.11 -19.13
C GLY A 126 6.24 6.35 -17.88
N LEU A 127 6.59 5.31 -17.10
CA LEU A 127 7.42 5.47 -15.88
C LEU A 127 8.74 6.16 -16.20
N ARG A 128 9.44 5.72 -17.27
CA ARG A 128 10.73 6.28 -17.71
C ARG A 128 10.65 7.74 -18.12
N GLU A 129 9.52 8.17 -18.68
CA GLU A 129 9.31 9.56 -19.12
C GLU A 129 9.20 10.53 -17.93
N HIS A 130 8.77 10.01 -16.77
CA HIS A 130 8.56 10.78 -15.54
C HIS A 130 9.62 10.53 -14.46
N VAL A 131 10.67 9.72 -14.71
CA VAL A 131 11.76 9.45 -13.75
C VAL A 131 12.38 10.74 -13.20
N TRP A 132 12.56 11.75 -14.04
CA TRP A 132 13.13 13.02 -13.60
C TRP A 132 12.25 13.73 -12.55
N LEU A 133 10.91 13.61 -12.66
CA LEU A 133 9.97 14.18 -11.70
C LEU A 133 10.03 13.42 -10.37
N TYR A 134 10.08 12.08 -10.41
CA TYR A 134 10.28 11.28 -9.20
C TYR A 134 11.60 11.61 -8.51
N MET A 135 12.69 11.78 -9.27
CA MET A 135 13.98 12.21 -8.74
C MET A 135 13.92 13.62 -8.14
N LEU A 136 13.23 14.56 -8.78
CA LEU A 136 13.04 15.90 -8.24
C LEU A 136 12.27 15.87 -6.91
N CYS A 137 11.13 15.18 -6.87
CA CYS A 137 10.33 15.00 -5.66
C CYS A 137 11.15 14.33 -4.55
N TYR A 138 11.89 13.27 -4.89
CA TYR A 138 12.79 12.60 -3.96
C TYR A 138 13.85 13.54 -3.40
N LEU A 139 14.53 14.33 -4.24
CA LEU A 139 15.56 15.26 -3.78
C LEU A 139 15.00 16.33 -2.84
N VAL A 140 13.83 16.88 -3.17
CA VAL A 140 13.14 17.86 -2.31
C VAL A 140 12.84 17.24 -0.95
N VAL A 141 12.24 16.05 -0.92
CA VAL A 141 11.93 15.33 0.33
C VAL A 141 13.22 14.96 1.08
N ALA A 142 14.25 14.47 0.39
CA ALA A 142 15.51 14.04 0.98
C ALA A 142 16.23 15.21 1.67
N VAL A 143 16.21 16.40 1.08
CA VAL A 143 16.75 17.61 1.72
C VAL A 143 15.97 17.94 3.00
N CYS A 144 14.63 17.93 2.95
CA CYS A 144 13.81 18.15 4.14
C CYS A 144 14.10 17.12 5.24
N VAL A 145 14.19 15.83 4.87
CA VAL A 145 14.54 14.73 5.78
C VAL A 145 15.93 14.94 6.38
N ALA A 146 16.93 15.33 5.58
CA ALA A 146 18.29 15.57 6.05
C ALA A 146 18.38 16.74 7.04
N PHE A 147 17.47 17.72 6.97
CA PHE A 147 17.39 18.78 7.98
C PHE A 147 16.74 18.29 9.27
N VAL A 148 15.58 17.63 9.19
CA VAL A 148 14.82 17.19 10.37
C VAL A 148 15.42 15.95 11.05
N SER A 149 16.23 15.15 10.36
CA SER A 149 16.80 13.91 10.91
C SER A 149 17.69 14.10 12.12
N ARG A 150 18.16 15.33 12.39
CA ARG A 150 18.94 15.68 13.58
C ARG A 150 18.07 16.02 14.80
N SER A 151 16.76 16.12 14.63
CA SER A 151 15.86 16.43 15.74
C SER A 151 15.66 15.20 16.64
N PRO A 152 15.52 15.40 17.97
CA PRO A 152 15.22 14.32 18.90
C PRO A 152 13.90 13.61 18.59
N GLU A 153 12.89 14.36 18.15
CA GLU A 153 11.57 13.83 17.78
C GLU A 153 11.69 12.85 16.62
N PHE A 154 12.48 13.20 15.59
CA PHE A 154 12.70 12.35 14.44
C PHE A 154 13.43 11.05 14.82
N THR A 155 14.48 11.14 15.63
CA THR A 155 15.29 9.98 16.04
C THR A 155 14.55 9.05 17.01
N ASN A 156 13.63 9.60 17.82
CA ASN A 156 12.78 8.78 18.67
C ASN A 156 11.79 7.95 17.86
N TYR A 157 11.24 8.53 16.79
CA TYR A 157 10.25 7.85 15.96
C TYR A 157 10.89 6.93 14.91
N TYR A 158 11.90 7.42 14.18
CA TYR A 158 12.59 6.70 13.12
C TYR A 158 13.96 6.14 13.55
N PRO A 159 14.42 5.03 12.97
CA PRO A 159 13.68 4.13 12.09
C PRO A 159 12.51 3.46 12.83
N PHE A 160 11.50 3.05 12.08
CA PHE A 160 10.33 2.35 12.63
C PHE A 160 10.71 1.03 13.28
N TYR A 161 11.53 0.25 12.58
CA TYR A 161 12.17 -0.94 13.12
C TYR A 161 13.47 -0.55 13.82
N LYS A 162 13.52 -0.65 15.14
CA LYS A 162 14.69 -0.21 15.93
C LYS A 162 15.89 -1.13 15.76
N GLY A 163 15.65 -2.40 15.41
CA GLY A 163 16.72 -3.36 15.12
C GLY A 163 17.39 -3.20 13.74
N ALA A 164 17.00 -2.21 12.93
CA ALA A 164 17.53 -2.03 11.57
C ALA A 164 19.05 -1.77 11.53
N ASN A 165 19.66 -1.33 12.63
CA ASN A 165 21.10 -1.08 12.74
C ASN A 165 21.91 -2.25 13.29
N LEU A 166 21.26 -3.38 13.64
CA LEU A 166 21.93 -4.54 14.25
C LEU A 166 22.79 -5.30 13.24
N SER A 167 22.32 -5.42 11.99
CA SER A 167 23.06 -6.07 10.90
C SER A 167 22.56 -5.61 9.53
N TRP A 168 23.36 -5.87 8.48
CA TRP A 168 22.93 -5.66 7.09
C TRP A 168 21.72 -6.51 6.71
N ALA A 169 21.58 -7.71 7.29
CA ALA A 169 20.43 -8.56 7.05
C ALA A 169 19.15 -7.95 7.63
N ASP A 170 19.24 -7.40 8.85
CA ASP A 170 18.12 -6.72 9.51
C ASP A 170 17.72 -5.44 8.77
N PHE A 171 18.71 -4.66 8.32
CA PHE A 171 18.49 -3.48 7.49
C PHE A 171 17.79 -3.83 6.16
N LEU A 172 18.38 -4.72 5.36
CA LEU A 172 17.84 -5.08 4.04
C LEU A 172 16.50 -5.81 4.14
N GLY A 173 16.32 -6.66 5.16
CA GLY A 173 15.05 -7.34 5.41
C GLY A 173 13.93 -6.35 5.69
N TRP A 174 14.20 -5.35 6.54
CA TRP A 174 13.26 -4.25 6.80
C TRP A 174 12.95 -3.45 5.53
N GLU A 175 13.97 -3.00 4.81
CA GLU A 175 13.80 -2.21 3.57
C GLU A 175 12.97 -2.98 2.53
N LEU A 176 13.21 -4.28 2.37
CA LEU A 176 12.45 -5.12 1.44
C LEU A 176 10.99 -5.26 1.85
N MET A 177 10.72 -5.49 3.14
CA MET A 177 9.36 -5.58 3.67
C MET A 177 8.59 -4.27 3.51
N TYR A 178 9.26 -3.15 3.79
CA TYR A 178 8.68 -1.81 3.67
C TYR A 178 8.42 -1.46 2.20
N ALA A 179 9.39 -1.71 1.30
CA ALA A 179 9.22 -1.52 -0.14
C ALA A 179 8.10 -2.39 -0.72
N ALA A 180 8.01 -3.66 -0.30
CA ALA A 180 6.93 -4.55 -0.70
C ALA A 180 5.56 -4.05 -0.25
N GLN A 181 5.46 -3.48 0.95
CA GLN A 181 4.24 -2.85 1.43
C GLN A 181 3.86 -1.63 0.60
N PHE A 182 4.81 -0.75 0.25
CA PHE A 182 4.54 0.39 -0.63
C PHE A 182 4.02 -0.03 -2.00
N PHE A 183 4.71 -1.00 -2.62
CA PHE A 183 4.27 -1.58 -3.88
C PHE A 183 2.86 -2.15 -3.79
N ALA A 184 2.57 -2.90 -2.71
CA ALA A 184 1.25 -3.49 -2.52
C ALA A 184 0.16 -2.42 -2.36
N LEU A 185 0.46 -1.35 -1.63
CA LEU A 185 -0.48 -0.24 -1.43
C LEU A 185 -0.76 0.55 -2.71
N GLU A 186 0.22 0.73 -3.57
CA GLU A 186 0.03 1.41 -4.87
C GLU A 186 -0.93 0.63 -5.81
N PHE A 187 -1.06 -0.69 -5.61
CA PHE A 187 -1.97 -1.52 -6.40
C PHE A 187 -3.43 -1.43 -5.94
N PHE A 188 -3.68 -1.09 -4.67
CA PHE A 188 -4.99 -1.20 -4.02
C PHE A 188 -5.80 0.10 -4.10
#